data_AF-A0A945E652-F1
#
_entry.id   AF-A0A945E652-F1
#
_cell.length_a   1.000
_cell.length_b   1.000
_cell.length_c   1.000
_cell.angle_alpha   90.00
_cell.angle_beta   90.00
_cell.angle_gamma   90.00
#
_symmetry.space_group_name_H-M   'P 1'
#
loop_
_entity.id
_entity.type
_entity.pdbx_description
1 polymer ?
#
loop_
_entity_poly.entity_id
_entity_poly.type
_entity_poly.pdbx_seq_one_letter_code
_entity_poly.pdbx_strand_id
1 'polypeptide(L)'
;MSDQLLLLLSGPNLNLLGERQPDVYGTQSLDDHVESARVAASARGLTLEHVQSNHEGVLVDAIHAARGRCAGIVVNPGAFTHYAWAIHDALAAFEGPVVELHLSNPAAREPWRHTSVVAPVASGTIAGFGGA
;
A
#
# COMPACT_ATOMS: atom_id res chain seq x y z
N MET A 1 10.81 -24.90 -3.82
CA MET A 1 11.17 -23.53 -3.45
C MET A 1 10.07 -23.06 -2.52
N SER A 2 10.37 -22.52 -1.35
CA SER A 2 9.32 -21.94 -0.50
C SER A 2 8.87 -20.64 -1.16
N ASP A 3 7.62 -20.53 -1.60
CA ASP A 3 7.08 -19.28 -2.12
C ASP A 3 7.27 -18.19 -1.07
N GLN A 4 7.91 -17.08 -1.47
CA GLN A 4 8.13 -15.95 -0.59
C GLN A 4 6.86 -15.09 -0.51
N LEU A 5 6.59 -14.53 0.67
CA LEU A 5 5.36 -13.79 0.94
C LEU A 5 5.55 -12.29 0.75
N LEU A 6 4.69 -11.65 -0.04
CA LEU A 6 4.53 -10.21 -0.12
C LEU A 6 3.30 -9.77 0.66
N LEU A 7 3.42 -8.69 1.43
CA LEU A 7 2.28 -8.07 2.10
C LEU A 7 1.86 -6.80 1.35
N LEU A 8 0.61 -6.77 0.89
CA LEU A 8 -0.03 -5.57 0.35
C LEU A 8 -0.88 -4.92 1.45
N LEU A 9 -0.64 -3.64 1.72
CA LEU A 9 -1.38 -2.86 2.70
C LEU A 9 -2.18 -1.76 2.00
N SER A 10 -3.47 -1.68 2.34
CA SER A 10 -4.39 -0.66 1.84
C SER A 10 -4.97 0.15 3.00
N GLY A 11 -4.63 1.43 3.02
CA GLY A 11 -5.08 2.37 4.02
C GLY A 11 -6.54 2.82 3.90
N PRO A 12 -6.88 3.92 4.58
CA PRO A 12 -8.25 4.33 4.78
C PRO A 12 -8.93 4.77 3.49
N ASN A 13 -10.22 4.47 3.40
CA ASN A 13 -11.13 4.74 2.29
C ASN A 13 -10.84 3.96 1.00
N LEU A 14 -9.76 3.18 0.91
CA LEU A 14 -9.48 2.37 -0.28
C LEU A 14 -10.52 1.24 -0.44
N ASN A 15 -11.20 0.83 0.62
CA ASN A 15 -12.35 -0.08 0.54
C ASN A 15 -13.55 0.48 -0.24
N LEU A 16 -13.54 1.78 -0.59
CA LEU A 16 -14.59 2.45 -1.36
C LEU A 16 -14.19 2.68 -2.83
N LEU A 17 -13.06 2.10 -3.28
CA LEU A 17 -12.68 2.14 -4.70
C LEU A 17 -13.78 1.48 -5.56
N GLY A 18 -14.00 2.02 -6.76
CA GLY A 18 -15.07 1.59 -7.66
C GLY A 18 -16.45 2.18 -7.33
N GLU A 19 -16.69 2.64 -6.09
CA GLU A 19 -17.98 3.22 -5.68
C GLU A 19 -17.98 4.76 -5.71
N ARG A 20 -16.81 5.39 -5.66
CA ARG A 20 -16.68 6.85 -5.45
C ARG A 20 -15.87 7.52 -6.55
N GLN A 21 -16.43 8.56 -7.18
CA GLN A 21 -15.78 9.39 -8.20
C GLN A 21 -15.10 8.54 -9.32
N PRO A 22 -15.88 7.74 -10.08
CA PRO A 22 -15.32 6.81 -11.08
C PRO A 22 -14.45 7.50 -12.14
N ASP A 23 -14.72 8.77 -12.44
CA ASP A 23 -13.90 9.56 -13.38
C ASP A 23 -12.46 9.84 -12.87
N VAL A 24 -12.22 9.73 -11.55
CA VAL A 24 -10.92 10.01 -10.90
C VAL A 24 -10.19 8.72 -10.50
N TYR A 25 -10.92 7.72 -10.01
CA TYR A 25 -10.33 6.49 -9.45
C TYR A 25 -10.58 5.24 -10.29
N GLY A 26 -11.33 5.35 -11.39
CA GLY A 26 -11.75 4.21 -12.20
C GLY A 26 -12.95 3.46 -11.60
N THR A 27 -13.43 2.46 -12.32
CA THR A 27 -14.57 1.61 -11.93
C THR A 27 -14.14 0.33 -11.22
N GLN A 28 -12.84 0.07 -11.11
CA GLN A 28 -12.31 -1.12 -10.46
C GLN A 28 -12.44 -0.99 -8.94
N SER A 29 -12.89 -2.06 -8.31
CA SER A 29 -12.92 -2.20 -6.86
C SER A 29 -11.52 -2.45 -6.30
N LEU A 30 -11.36 -2.33 -4.98
CA LEU A 30 -10.12 -2.73 -4.34
C LEU A 30 -9.80 -4.20 -4.59
N ASP A 31 -10.81 -5.07 -4.56
CA ASP A 31 -10.64 -6.51 -4.77
C ASP A 31 -10.10 -6.81 -6.18
N ASP A 32 -10.54 -6.08 -7.20
CA ASP A 32 -10.03 -6.21 -8.57
C ASP A 32 -8.53 -5.88 -8.66
N HIS A 33 -8.10 -4.81 -7.98
CA HIS A 33 -6.68 -4.44 -7.92
C HIS A 33 -5.86 -5.45 -7.12
N VAL A 34 -6.39 -5.97 -6.01
CA VAL A 34 -5.72 -6.99 -5.19
C VAL A 34 -5.56 -8.28 -5.99
N GLU A 35 -6.56 -8.69 -6.77
CA GLU A 35 -6.47 -9.88 -7.60
C GLU A 35 -5.46 -9.71 -8.73
N SER A 36 -5.42 -8.53 -9.37
CA SER A 36 -4.39 -8.19 -10.35
C SER A 36 -2.98 -8.27 -9.74
N ALA A 37 -2.81 -7.77 -8.51
CA ALA A 37 -1.55 -7.88 -7.77
C ALA A 37 -1.20 -9.33 -7.39
N ARG A 38 -2.19 -10.16 -7.02
CA ARG A 38 -2.00 -11.60 -6.75
C ARG A 38 -1.50 -12.34 -7.98
N VAL A 39 -2.10 -12.09 -9.14
CA VAL A 39 -1.64 -12.66 -10.43
C VAL A 39 -0.21 -12.23 -10.73
N ALA A 40 0.11 -10.95 -10.58
CA ALA A 40 1.45 -10.43 -10.83
C ALA A 40 2.53 -10.99 -9.88
N ALA A 41 2.17 -11.22 -8.61
CA ALA A 41 3.03 -11.83 -7.60
C ALA A 41 3.25 -13.33 -7.90
N SER A 42 2.17 -14.07 -8.18
CA SER A 42 2.21 -15.50 -8.49
C SER A 42 3.05 -15.79 -9.74
N ALA A 43 2.94 -14.96 -10.78
CA ALA A 43 3.80 -15.04 -11.98
C ALA A 43 5.30 -14.90 -11.69
N ARG A 44 5.68 -14.44 -10.50
CA ARG A 44 7.06 -14.28 -10.01
C ARG A 44 7.43 -15.25 -8.89
N GLY A 45 6.58 -16.25 -8.59
CA GLY A 45 6.81 -17.21 -7.50
C GLY A 45 6.62 -16.61 -6.11
N LEU A 46 5.78 -15.58 -5.99
CA LEU A 46 5.46 -14.92 -4.73
C LEU A 46 3.99 -15.15 -4.37
N THR A 47 3.72 -15.40 -3.09
CA THR A 47 2.36 -15.35 -2.54
C THR A 47 2.06 -13.93 -2.08
N LEU A 48 0.84 -13.45 -2.28
CA LEU A 48 0.39 -12.15 -1.76
C LEU A 48 -0.56 -12.35 -0.57
N GLU A 49 -0.29 -11.65 0.52
CA GLU A 49 -1.26 -11.38 1.59
C GLU A 49 -1.73 -9.95 1.47
N HIS A 50 -2.99 -9.68 1.77
CA HIS A 50 -3.55 -8.34 1.70
C HIS A 50 -4.27 -7.99 3.00
N VAL A 51 -4.02 -6.78 3.49
CA VAL A 51 -4.73 -6.18 4.61
C VAL A 51 -5.21 -4.80 4.19
N GLN A 52 -6.53 -4.59 4.27
CA GLN A 52 -7.13 -3.26 4.18
C GLN A 52 -7.62 -2.83 5.57
N SER A 53 -7.37 -1.59 5.96
CA SER A 53 -7.99 -1.04 7.16
C SER A 53 -8.16 0.48 7.12
N ASN A 54 -9.24 0.94 7.74
CA ASN A 54 -9.47 2.35 8.05
C ASN A 54 -8.84 2.78 9.39
N HIS A 55 -8.24 1.83 10.13
CA HIS A 55 -7.66 2.05 11.45
C HIS A 55 -6.14 1.94 11.38
N GLU A 56 -5.45 2.99 11.82
CA GLU A 56 -3.98 3.08 11.81
C GLU A 56 -3.32 1.89 12.53
N GLY A 57 -3.80 1.57 13.74
CA GLY A 57 -3.25 0.48 14.56
C GLY A 57 -3.28 -0.89 13.88
N VAL A 58 -4.30 -1.18 13.08
CA VAL A 58 -4.38 -2.46 12.35
C VAL A 58 -3.28 -2.56 11.29
N LEU A 59 -2.94 -1.46 10.63
CA LEU A 59 -1.83 -1.45 9.66
C LEU A 59 -0.48 -1.57 10.37
N VAL A 60 -0.31 -0.89 11.51
CA VAL A 60 0.88 -1.01 12.36
C VAL A 60 1.09 -2.47 12.80
N ASP A 61 0.04 -3.11 13.30
CA ASP A 61 0.09 -4.52 13.72
C ASP A 61 0.39 -5.46 12.55
N ALA A 62 -0.17 -5.19 11.36
CA ALA A 62 0.13 -5.96 10.15
C ALA A 62 1.60 -5.84 9.73
N ILE A 63 2.18 -4.62 9.83
CA ILE A 63 3.60 -4.37 9.56
C ILE A 63 4.47 -5.12 10.56
N HIS A 64 4.17 -5.05 11.86
CA HIS A 64 4.89 -5.79 12.88
C HIS A 64 4.83 -7.29 12.64
N ALA A 65 3.64 -7.81 12.31
CA ALA A 65 3.46 -9.22 11.99
C ALA A 65 4.24 -9.65 10.74
N ALA A 66 4.52 -8.74 9.79
CA ALA A 66 5.28 -9.01 8.56
C ALA A 66 6.77 -9.32 8.80
N ARG A 67 7.32 -8.85 9.91
CA ARG A 67 8.74 -9.00 10.24
C ARG A 67 9.13 -10.46 10.36
N GLY A 68 10.23 -10.83 9.71
CA GLY A 68 10.74 -12.22 9.68
C GLY A 68 9.91 -13.21 8.85
N ARG A 69 8.74 -12.82 8.29
CA ARG A 69 7.90 -13.68 7.45
C ARG A 69 7.76 -13.21 6.00
N CYS A 70 7.71 -11.90 5.78
CA CYS A 70 7.49 -11.30 4.46
C CYS A 70 8.81 -10.92 3.80
N ALA A 71 8.91 -11.16 2.51
CA ALA A 71 10.03 -10.74 1.68
C ALA A 71 9.94 -9.25 1.27
N GLY A 72 8.79 -8.61 1.46
CA GLY A 72 8.59 -7.19 1.17
C GLY A 72 7.18 -6.72 1.52
N ILE A 73 7.03 -5.39 1.61
CA ILE A 73 5.75 -4.71 1.82
C ILE A 73 5.49 -3.76 0.66
N VAL A 74 4.30 -3.83 0.09
CA VAL A 74 3.75 -2.79 -0.79
C VAL A 74 2.64 -2.11 0.00
N VAL A 75 2.68 -0.79 0.13
CA VAL A 75 1.70 -0.06 0.94
C VAL A 75 1.15 1.13 0.17
N ASN A 76 -0.17 1.19 0.05
CA ASN A 76 -0.88 2.42 -0.24
C ASN A 76 -1.51 2.91 1.07
N PRO A 77 -0.88 3.86 1.79
CA PRO A 77 -1.38 4.29 3.09
C PRO A 77 -2.63 5.19 2.98
N GLY A 78 -3.13 5.49 1.77
CA GLY A 78 -4.24 6.41 1.58
C GLY A 78 -3.95 7.77 2.24
N ALA A 79 -4.90 8.27 3.04
CA ALA A 79 -4.72 9.54 3.76
C ALA A 79 -3.63 9.49 4.85
N PHE A 80 -3.31 8.32 5.39
CA PHE A 80 -2.30 8.18 6.45
C PHE A 80 -0.89 8.58 5.99
N THR A 81 -0.64 8.52 4.68
CA THR A 81 0.57 9.02 4.02
C THR A 81 1.00 10.38 4.53
N HIS A 82 0.04 11.26 4.85
CA HIS A 82 0.33 12.66 5.08
C HIS A 82 0.57 13.01 6.56
N TYR A 83 0.33 12.09 7.50
CA TYR A 83 0.39 12.42 8.93
C TYR A 83 0.66 11.26 9.90
N ALA A 84 0.51 9.99 9.46
CA ALA A 84 0.56 8.84 10.36
C ALA A 84 2.00 8.39 10.65
N TRP A 85 2.66 9.09 11.58
CA TRP A 85 4.01 8.76 11.99
C TRP A 85 4.13 7.38 12.66
N ALA A 86 3.06 6.83 13.24
CA ALA A 86 3.13 5.47 13.77
C ALA A 86 3.30 4.42 12.64
N ILE A 87 2.70 4.64 11.47
CA ILE A 87 2.94 3.81 10.28
C ILE A 87 4.37 4.00 9.76
N HIS A 88 4.90 5.22 9.76
CA HIS A 88 6.30 5.47 9.42
C HIS A 88 7.25 4.64 10.30
N ASP A 89 7.11 4.76 11.62
CA ASP A 89 8.00 4.08 12.57
C ASP A 89 7.87 2.56 12.47
N ALA A 90 6.66 2.04 12.25
CA ALA A 90 6.44 0.61 12.03
C ALA A 90 7.14 0.12 10.75
N LEU A 91 7.04 0.88 9.64
CA LEU A 91 7.72 0.55 8.38
C LEU A 91 9.24 0.65 8.50
N ALA A 92 9.76 1.63 9.24
CA ALA A 92 11.19 1.78 9.51
C ALA A 92 11.78 0.58 10.26
N ALA A 93 10.96 -0.12 11.05
CA ALA A 93 11.36 -1.31 11.78
C ALA A 93 11.28 -2.61 10.96
N PHE A 94 10.75 -2.58 9.74
CA PHE A 94 10.72 -3.73 8.83
C PHE A 94 12.04 -3.86 8.08
N GLU A 95 12.64 -5.06 8.10
CA GLU A 95 14.00 -5.28 7.59
C GLU A 95 14.06 -5.46 6.06
N GLY A 96 12.92 -5.67 5.40
CA GLY A 96 12.82 -5.90 3.96
C GLY A 96 12.48 -4.64 3.15
N PRO A 97 12.39 -4.77 1.81
CA PRO A 97 11.99 -3.67 0.95
C PRO A 97 10.55 -3.23 1.21
N VAL A 98 10.34 -1.91 1.21
CA VAL A 98 9.03 -1.25 1.32
C VAL A 98 8.79 -0.41 0.08
N VAL A 99 7.69 -0.64 -0.63
CA VAL A 99 7.27 0.17 -1.77
C VAL A 99 6.02 0.95 -1.40
N GLU A 100 6.12 2.28 -1.43
CA GLU A 100 4.96 3.16 -1.30
C GLU A 100 4.23 3.26 -2.64
N LEU A 101 2.91 3.13 -2.62
CA LEU A 101 2.06 3.11 -3.80
C LEU A 101 0.91 4.12 -3.67
N HIS A 102 0.71 4.92 -4.72
CA HIS A 102 -0.43 5.81 -4.87
C HIS A 102 -1.08 5.62 -6.23
N LEU A 103 -2.37 5.32 -6.27
CA LEU A 103 -3.11 5.21 -7.54
C LEU A 103 -3.13 6.56 -8.28
N SER A 104 -3.49 7.64 -7.58
CA SER A 104 -3.40 9.02 -8.09
C SER A 104 -2.00 9.60 -7.87
N ASN A 105 -1.67 10.72 -8.52
CA ASN A 105 -0.44 11.47 -8.25
C ASN A 105 -0.67 12.50 -7.12
N PRO A 106 -0.18 12.30 -5.87
CA PRO A 106 -0.39 13.25 -4.78
C PRO A 106 0.29 14.61 -5.04
N ALA A 107 1.40 14.65 -5.79
CA ALA A 107 2.13 15.88 -6.11
C ALA A 107 1.36 16.81 -7.07
N ALA A 108 0.39 16.28 -7.83
CA ALA A 108 -0.49 17.07 -8.69
C ALA A 108 -1.74 17.60 -7.96
N ARG A 109 -1.85 17.36 -6.65
CA ARG A 109 -3.03 17.69 -5.84
C ARG A 109 -2.74 18.80 -4.82
N GLU A 110 -3.62 18.96 -3.84
CA GLU A 110 -3.52 20.00 -2.82
C GLU A 110 -2.17 19.94 -2.07
N PRO A 111 -1.56 21.07 -1.65
CA PRO A 111 -0.21 21.09 -1.09
C PRO A 111 0.04 20.15 0.10
N TRP A 112 -0.98 19.93 0.94
CA TRP A 112 -0.87 19.01 2.07
C TRP A 112 -0.68 17.54 1.65
N ARG A 113 -1.03 17.18 0.41
CA ARG A 113 -0.79 15.85 -0.16
C ARG A 113 0.62 15.65 -0.71
N HIS A 114 1.41 16.72 -0.80
CA HIS A 114 2.79 16.65 -1.32
C HIS A 114 3.74 16.04 -0.28
N THR A 115 3.37 16.10 1.00
CA THR A 115 4.16 15.49 2.07
C THR A 115 3.75 14.04 2.25
N SER A 116 4.71 13.13 2.11
CA SER A 116 4.58 11.75 2.54
C SER A 116 5.50 11.52 3.74
N VAL A 117 4.91 11.11 4.86
CA VAL A 117 5.68 10.58 5.98
C VAL A 117 6.23 9.21 5.63
N VAL A 118 5.68 8.46 4.66
CA VAL A 118 6.15 7.11 4.33
C VAL A 118 7.37 7.12 3.39
N ALA A 119 7.44 8.07 2.47
CA ALA A 119 8.50 8.15 1.46
C ALA A 119 9.94 8.07 2.00
N PRO A 120 10.30 8.70 3.15
CA PRO A 120 11.66 8.62 3.69
C PRO A 120 12.11 7.22 4.13
N VAL A 121 11.18 6.31 4.42
CA VAL A 121 11.47 4.93 4.86
C VAL A 121 11.14 3.89 3.79
N ALA A 122 10.53 4.30 2.67
CA ALA A 122 10.29 3.44 1.53
C ALA A 122 11.58 3.24 0.72
N SER A 123 11.77 2.05 0.18
CA SER A 123 12.77 1.75 -0.85
C SER A 123 12.47 2.46 -2.17
N GLY A 124 11.21 2.83 -2.40
CA GLY A 124 10.77 3.64 -3.53
C GLY A 124 9.29 3.95 -3.47
N THR A 125 8.88 4.99 -4.19
CA THR A 125 7.48 5.43 -4.30
C THR A 125 7.02 5.37 -5.76
N ILE A 126 5.86 4.75 -5.99
CA ILE A 126 5.16 4.71 -7.28
C ILE A 126 3.86 5.49 -7.13
N ALA A 127 3.65 6.53 -7.94
CA ALA A 127 2.49 7.39 -7.81
C ALA A 127 1.93 7.82 -9.17
N GLY A 128 0.60 7.78 -9.33
CA GLY A 128 -0.08 8.40 -10.47
C GLY A 128 -0.26 7.54 -11.71
N PHE A 129 -0.02 6.23 -11.62
CA PHE A 129 -0.19 5.30 -12.74
C PHE A 129 -1.56 4.62 -12.76
N GLY A 130 -2.48 4.97 -11.86
CA GLY A 130 -3.77 4.30 -11.73
C GLY A 130 -3.59 2.86 -11.21
N GLY A 131 -4.60 2.02 -11.47
CA GLY A 131 -4.56 0.60 -11.13
C GLY A 131 -4.90 -0.34 -12.28
N ALA A 132 -4.89 0.19 -13.52
CA ALA A 132 -5.11 -0.56 -14.76
C ALA A 132 -3.78 -0.92 -15.44
#